data_AF-A0A522GMC3-F1
#
_entry.id   AF-A0A522GMC3-F1
#
_cell.length_a   1.000
_cell.length_b   1.000
_cell.length_c   1.000
_cell.angle_alpha   90.00
_cell.angle_beta   90.00
_cell.angle_gamma   90.00
#
_symmetry.space_group_name_H-M   'P 1'
#
loop_
_entity.id
_entity.type
_entity.pdbx_description
1 polymer ?
#
loop_
_entity_poly.entity_id
_entity_poly.type
_entity_poly.pdbx_seq_one_letter_code
_entity_poly.pdbx_strand_id
1 'polypeptide(L)' 'MTSLSEAIGVNDKFLFMREIFNDNKDAYAQAISRLDNAESLADARAVIMSYTGDSNENEAVKQLLDLVKRKLPANE' A
#
# COMPACT_ATOMS: atom_id res chain seq x y z
N MET A 1 18.10 -3.49 1.09
CA MET A 1 16.90 -2.62 1.07
C MET A 1 15.71 -3.55 1.15
N THR A 2 14.94 -3.50 2.23
CA THR A 2 13.78 -4.36 2.44
C THR A 2 12.63 -3.81 1.59
N SER A 3 12.07 -4.62 0.69
CA SER A 3 10.91 -4.19 -0.08
C SER A 3 9.68 -4.04 0.83
N LEU A 4 8.76 -3.15 0.48
CA LEU A 4 7.48 -2.99 1.18
C LEU A 4 6.74 -4.33 1.25
N SER A 5 6.80 -5.12 0.19
CA SER A 5 6.26 -6.48 0.12
C SER A 5 6.86 -7.44 1.15
N GLU A 6 8.10 -7.22 1.59
CA GLU A 6 8.74 -8.01 2.65
C GLU A 6 8.40 -7.48 4.04
N ALA A 7 8.13 -6.18 4.18
CA ALA A 7 7.65 -5.58 5.42
C ALA A 7 6.17 -5.92 5.71
N ILE A 8 5.38 -6.22 4.67
CA ILE A 8 4.00 -6.67 4.77
C ILE A 8 3.97 -8.17 5.06
N GLY A 9 3.40 -8.55 6.21
CA GLY A 9 3.19 -9.95 6.56
C GLY A 9 2.22 -10.64 5.59
N VAL A 10 2.31 -11.97 5.47
CA VAL A 10 1.39 -12.77 4.63
C VAL A 10 -0.08 -12.50 4.99
N ASN A 11 -0.39 -12.35 6.28
CA ASN A 11 -1.74 -12.04 6.75
C ASN A 11 -2.24 -10.67 6.25
N ASP A 12 -1.41 -9.63 6.38
CA ASP A 12 -1.74 -8.28 5.92
C ASP A 12 -1.87 -8.22 4.40
N LYS A 13 -1.03 -8.97 3.68
CA LYS A 13 -1.14 -9.10 2.22
C LYS A 13 -2.50 -9.63 1.79
N PHE A 14 -2.99 -10.70 2.43
CA PHE A 14 -4.33 -11.22 2.13
C PHE A 14 -5.43 -10.22 2.50
N LEU A 15 -5.30 -9.53 3.64
CA LEU A 15 -6.24 -8.49 4.06
C LEU A 15 -6.31 -7.36 3.02
N PHE A 16 -5.18 -6.76 2.65
CA PHE A 16 -5.13 -5.68 1.66
C PHE A 16 -5.63 -6.13 0.30
N MET A 17 -5.23 -7.31 -0.16
CA MET A 17 -5.68 -7.86 -1.44
C MET A 17 -7.20 -8.00 -1.50
N ARG A 18 -7.82 -8.48 -0.42
CA ARG A 18 -9.27 -8.65 -0.36
C ARG A 18 -10.02 -7.32 -0.18
N GLU A 19 -9.56 -6.48 0.73
CA GLU A 19 -10.26 -5.26 1.14
C GLU A 19 -10.05 -4.08 0.18
N ILE A 20 -8.86 -3.95 -0.39
CA ILE A 20 -8.45 -2.81 -1.24
C ILE A 20 -8.54 -3.19 -2.72
N PHE A 21 -8.13 -4.42 -3.06
CA PHE A 21 -8.01 -4.87 -4.44
C PHE A 21 -9.08 -5.87 -4.85
N ASN A 22 -10.05 -6.17 -3.98
CA ASN A 22 -11.18 -7.06 -4.27
C ASN A 22 -10.72 -8.44 -4.80
N ASP A 23 -9.73 -9.02 -4.13
CA ASP A 23 -9.03 -10.27 -4.47
C ASP A 23 -8.16 -10.22 -5.75
N ASN A 24 -7.95 -9.03 -6.33
CA ASN A 24 -7.14 -8.87 -7.53
C ASN A 24 -5.64 -8.86 -7.20
N LYS A 25 -5.00 -10.01 -7.43
CA LYS A 25 -3.55 -10.21 -7.24
C LYS A 25 -2.68 -9.29 -8.11
N ASP A 26 -3.06 -9.08 -9.37
CA ASP A 26 -2.32 -8.22 -10.28
C ASP A 26 -2.37 -6.76 -9.84
N ALA A 27 -3.54 -6.28 -9.45
CA ALA A 27 -3.71 -4.92 -8.94
C ALA A 27 -2.91 -4.71 -7.65
N TYR A 28 -2.94 -5.68 -6.73
CA TYR A 28 -2.11 -5.66 -5.52
C TYR A 28 -0.61 -5.60 -5.86
N ALA A 29 -0.12 -6.49 -6.72
CA ALA A 29 1.30 -6.55 -7.07
C ALA A 29 1.78 -5.24 -7.72
N GLN A 30 0.98 -4.67 -8.63
CA GLN A 30 1.27 -3.38 -9.25
C GLN A 30 1.27 -2.23 -8.23
N ALA A 31 0.27 -2.19 -7.35
CA ALA A 31 0.20 -1.19 -6.30
C ALA A 31 1.40 -1.25 -5.37
N ILE A 32 1.74 -2.44 -4.86
CA ILE A 32 2.91 -2.61 -3.99
C ILE A 32 4.20 -2.22 -4.72
N SER A 33 4.36 -2.58 -6.00
CA SER A 33 5.54 -2.17 -6.77
C SER A 33 5.64 -0.66 -6.94
N ARG A 34 4.52 0.03 -7.19
CA ARG A 34 4.47 1.49 -7.23
C ARG A 34 4.77 2.13 -5.89
N LEU A 35 4.18 1.60 -4.82
CA LEU A 35 4.46 2.02 -3.44
C LEU A 35 5.92 1.77 -3.05
N ASP A 36 6.53 0.72 -3.59
CA ASP A 36 7.93 0.40 -3.34
C ASP A 36 8.88 1.47 -3.91
N ASN A 37 8.49 2.03 -5.06
CA ASN A 37 9.20 3.08 -5.79
C ASN A 37 8.72 4.50 -5.44
N ALA A 38 7.69 4.65 -4.59
CA ALA A 38 7.18 5.95 -4.22
C ALA A 38 8.24 6.73 -3.44
N GLU A 39 8.51 7.97 -3.84
CA GLU A 39 9.48 8.85 -3.17
C GLU A 39 8.83 9.67 -2.03
N SER A 40 7.51 9.64 -1.93
CA SER A 40 6.74 10.46 -0.98
C SER A 40 5.43 9.80 -0.56
N LEU A 41 4.98 10.13 0.64
CA LEU A 41 3.69 9.65 1.16
C LEU A 41 2.51 10.11 0.29
N ALA A 42 2.62 11.29 -0.33
CA ALA A 42 1.60 11.82 -1.24
C ALA A 42 1.44 10.94 -2.49
N ASP A 43 2.55 10.49 -3.08
CA ASP A 43 2.56 9.61 -4.24
C ASP A 43 1.98 8.24 -3.88
N ALA A 44 2.44 7.68 -2.76
CA ALA A 44 1.90 6.44 -2.21
C ALA A 44 0.37 6.49 -1.98
N ARG A 45 -0.11 7.62 -1.45
CA ARG A 45 -1.54 7.86 -1.24
C ARG A 45 -2.31 7.96 -2.55
N ALA A 46 -1.76 8.64 -3.54
CA ALA A 46 -2.37 8.74 -4.87
C ALA A 46 -2.51 7.35 -5.52
N VAL A 47 -1.50 6.48 -5.38
CA VAL A 47 -1.56 5.09 -5.86
C VAL A 47 -2.72 4.35 -5.21
N ILE A 48 -2.82 4.35 -3.88
CA ILE A 48 -3.86 3.60 -3.17
C ILE A 48 -5.26 4.15 -3.49
N MET A 49 -5.41 5.48 -3.50
CA MET A 49 -6.67 6.14 -3.90
C MET A 49 -7.10 5.78 -5.33
N SER A 50 -6.16 5.54 -6.24
CA SER A 50 -6.48 5.09 -7.60
C SER A 50 -7.15 3.70 -7.64
N TYR A 51 -6.98 2.88 -6.60
CA TYR A 51 -7.60 1.56 -6.50
C TYR A 51 -8.85 1.57 -5.61
N THR A 52 -8.89 2.42 -4.58
CA THR A 52 -10.00 2.48 -3.61
C THR A 52 -11.06 3.52 -3.96
N GLY A 53 -10.76 4.46 -4.87
CA GLY A 53 -11.57 5.64 -5.10
C GLY A 53 -11.76 6.46 -3.82
N ASP A 54 -13.00 6.91 -3.58
CA ASP A 54 -13.40 7.67 -2.39
C ASP A 54 -13.52 6.83 -1.11
N SER A 55 -13.29 5.51 -1.16
CA SER A 55 -13.34 4.61 0.00
C SER A 55 -12.11 4.74 0.92
N ASN A 56 -11.71 5.97 1.24
CA ASN A 56 -10.63 6.33 2.16
C ASN A 56 -10.88 5.90 3.62
N GLU A 57 -12.08 5.45 3.94
CA GLU A 57 -12.45 5.02 5.30
C GLU A 57 -12.06 3.58 5.62
N ASN A 58 -11.57 2.79 4.66
CA ASN A 58 -11.18 1.41 4.92
C ASN A 58 -9.92 1.35 5.82
N GLU A 59 -10.00 0.64 6.94
CA GLU A 59 -8.88 0.42 7.87
C GLU A 59 -7.67 -0.23 7.18
N ALA A 60 -7.91 -1.08 6.18
CA ALA A 60 -6.87 -1.69 5.36
C ALA A 60 -6.01 -0.63 4.64
N VAL A 61 -6.65 0.44 4.13
CA VAL A 61 -5.97 1.55 3.43
C VAL A 61 -5.08 2.33 4.39
N LYS A 62 -5.59 2.62 5.61
CA LYS A 62 -4.82 3.32 6.64
C LYS A 62 -3.61 2.50 7.08
N GLN A 63 -3.78 1.19 7.29
CA GLN A 63 -2.67 0.30 7.65
C GLN A 63 -1.63 0.20 6.54
N LEU A 64 -2.04 0.07 5.28
CA LEU A 64 -1.11 0.04 4.15
C LEU A 64 -0.33 1.36 4.03
N LEU A 65 -1.00 2.51 4.19
CA LEU A 65 -0.34 3.82 4.21
C LEU A 65 0.66 3.96 5.36
N ASP A 66 0.33 3.46 6.55
CA ASP A 66 1.25 3.49 7.70
C ASP A 66 2.51 2.65 7.45
N LEU A 67 2.35 1.47 6.85
CA LEU A 67 3.46 0.61 6.46
C LEU A 67 4.37 1.31 5.43
N VAL A 68 3.78 1.95 4.42
CA VAL A 68 4.54 2.73 3.43
C VAL A 68 5.26 3.90 4.09
N LYS A 69 4.58 4.62 5.01
CA LYS A 69 5.16 5.73 5.75
C LYS A 69 6.35 5.31 6.61
N ARG A 70 6.30 4.11 7.23
CA ARG A 70 7.41 3.54 8.00
C ARG A 70 8.58 3.09 7.12
N LYS A 71 8.32 2.71 5.87
CA LYS A 71 9.35 2.36 4.89
C LYS A 71 10.03 3.60 4.32
N LEU A 72 9.26 4.62 3.97
CA LEU A 72 9.79 5.86 3.40
C LEU A 72 10.84 6.43 4.36
N PRO A 73 12.06 6.73 3.87
CA PRO A 73 13.02 7.44 4.71
C PRO A 73 12.33 8.75 5.10
N ALA A 74 12.17 8.97 6.41
CA ALA A 74 11.76 10.27 6.90
C ALA A 74 12.81 11.25 6.39
N ASN A 75 12.48 11.98 5.32
CA ASN A 75 13.34 13.02 4.80
C ASN A 75 13.28 14.15 5.83
N GLU A 76 14.12 14.04 6.86
CA GLU A 76 14.52 15.15 7.72
C GLU A 76 15.15 16.27 6.90
#